data_AF-J4WPZ1-F1
#
_entry.id   AF-J4WPZ1-F1
#
_cell.length_a   1.000
_cell.length_b   1.000
_cell.length_c   1.000
_cell.angle_alpha   90.00
_cell.angle_beta   90.00
_cell.angle_gamma   90.00
#
_symmetry.space_group_name_H-M   'P 1'
#
loop_
_entity.id
_entity.type
_entity.pdbx_description
1 polymer ?
#
loop_
_entity_poly.entity_id
_entity_poly.type
_entity_poly.pdbx_seq_one_letter_code
_entity_poly.pdbx_strand_id
1 'polypeptide(L)'
;MRALGSEMFHDLKDSNGCLHGLLNLVLQDTTLELEMRGTRSASIYYRGGRLLCIEWDGTQYVLHFDTNYCSNGQNFSEHPSIAEAIEKAPYYKQAMDRWFAQHPKYEREVQQIVERDNNRHGKISHATDYYIVDTEFVYKDARFDMIAVHWPSIGAVRKNLHAPKLAFIELKYGDGALSGTAGLMNHLRDFEHFRQTADLFAICDDYAKVFRQKCALGLIPDMKNLPHDITIQSKDIALIFLLANHDPGKNGLHTIVTGLQPTNYPFPVKFAAASMMGFGLYDEMMYSVDEFQTYLSRISLRRR
;
A
#
# COMPACT_ATOMS: atom_id res chain seq x y z
N MET A 1 13.81 -6.15 -1.27
CA MET A 1 13.07 -7.42 -1.40
C MET A 1 12.10 -7.50 -0.24
N ARG A 2 10.86 -7.92 -0.51
CA ARG A 2 9.72 -7.91 0.41
C ARG A 2 9.12 -9.30 0.60
N ALA A 3 9.23 -10.19 -0.39
CA ALA A 3 8.63 -11.51 -0.32
C ALA A 3 9.11 -12.30 0.90
N LEU A 4 8.20 -13.07 1.50
CA LEU A 4 8.49 -13.93 2.64
C LEU A 4 9.36 -15.11 2.23
N GLY A 5 10.22 -15.56 3.15
CA GLY A 5 10.93 -16.82 3.02
C GLY A 5 9.96 -18.00 3.09
N SER A 6 10.38 -19.15 2.55
CA SER A 6 9.53 -20.35 2.48
C SER A 6 9.01 -20.81 3.85
N GLU A 7 9.85 -20.71 4.89
CA GLU A 7 9.51 -21.08 6.27
C GLU A 7 8.40 -20.19 6.85
N MET A 8 8.63 -18.86 6.95
CA MET A 8 7.60 -17.93 7.45
C MET A 8 6.31 -17.97 6.62
N PHE A 9 6.42 -18.11 5.29
CA PHE A 9 5.24 -18.28 4.44
C PHE A 9 4.47 -19.56 4.78
N HIS A 10 5.16 -20.68 5.01
CA HIS A 10 4.55 -21.94 5.42
C HIS A 10 3.91 -21.84 6.81
N ASP A 11 4.59 -21.23 7.78
CA ASP A 11 4.09 -21.05 9.14
C ASP A 11 2.84 -20.17 9.23
N LEU A 12 2.67 -19.23 8.30
CA LEU A 12 1.43 -18.47 8.14
C LEU A 12 0.33 -19.31 7.46
N LYS A 13 0.68 -20.04 6.40
CA LYS A 13 -0.29 -20.70 5.50
C LYS A 13 -0.83 -22.01 6.05
N ASP A 14 0.00 -22.86 6.65
CA ASP A 14 -0.39 -24.17 7.16
C ASP A 14 -1.26 -24.01 8.41
N SER A 15 -2.37 -24.74 8.50
CA SER A 15 -3.23 -24.78 9.69
C SER A 15 -2.51 -25.17 10.99
N ASN A 16 -1.40 -25.90 10.89
CA ASN A 16 -0.56 -26.29 12.02
C ASN A 16 0.66 -25.36 12.21
N GLY A 17 0.83 -24.36 11.34
CA GLY A 17 1.92 -23.40 11.42
C GLY A 17 1.78 -22.48 12.62
N CYS A 18 2.89 -22.11 13.25
CA CYS A 18 2.87 -21.34 14.50
C CYS A 18 2.37 -19.90 14.31
N LEU A 19 2.44 -19.34 13.10
CA LEU A 19 1.93 -18.00 12.76
C LEU A 19 0.50 -18.02 12.21
N HIS A 20 -0.09 -19.20 11.98
CA HIS A 20 -1.41 -19.33 11.37
C HIS A 20 -2.51 -18.61 12.16
N GLY A 21 -2.43 -18.61 13.49
CA GLY A 21 -3.36 -17.88 14.35
C GLY A 21 -3.34 -16.36 14.11
N LEU A 22 -2.17 -15.78 13.83
CA LEU A 22 -2.03 -14.36 13.50
C LEU A 22 -2.58 -14.05 12.10
N LEU A 23 -2.37 -14.96 11.13
CA LEU A 23 -3.02 -14.82 9.83
C LEU A 23 -4.54 -14.83 9.97
N ASN A 24 -5.10 -15.77 10.74
CA ASN A 24 -6.55 -15.85 10.96
C ASN A 24 -7.10 -14.60 11.62
N LEU A 25 -6.38 -14.02 12.59
CA LEU A 25 -6.73 -12.72 13.18
C LEU A 25 -6.86 -11.64 12.08
N VAL A 26 -5.88 -11.52 11.18
CA VAL A 26 -5.92 -10.54 10.08
C VAL A 26 -7.05 -10.82 9.09
N LEU A 27 -7.31 -12.09 8.78
CA LEU A 27 -8.37 -12.46 7.83
C LEU A 27 -9.79 -12.22 8.40
N GLN A 28 -9.96 -12.29 9.72
CA GLN A 28 -11.24 -12.07 10.40
C GLN A 28 -11.48 -10.60 10.77
N ASP A 29 -10.42 -9.82 10.93
CA ASP A 29 -10.48 -8.40 11.25
C ASP A 29 -10.09 -7.55 10.04
N THR A 30 -11.10 -7.07 9.30
CA THR A 30 -10.92 -6.26 8.08
C THR A 30 -10.36 -4.86 8.33
N THR A 31 -9.97 -4.53 9.56
CA THR A 31 -9.23 -3.30 9.89
C THR A 31 -7.73 -3.53 10.00
N LEU A 32 -7.29 -4.79 9.91
CA LEU A 32 -5.88 -5.18 9.95
C LEU A 32 -5.33 -5.45 8.55
N GLU A 33 -4.08 -5.09 8.35
CA GLU A 33 -3.33 -5.29 7.11
C GLU A 33 -2.04 -6.04 7.41
N LEU A 34 -1.80 -7.16 6.72
CA LEU A 34 -0.55 -7.91 6.81
C LEU A 34 0.36 -7.54 5.64
N GLU A 35 1.52 -6.99 5.98
CA GLU A 35 2.54 -6.62 5.01
C GLU A 35 3.83 -7.42 5.19
N MET A 36 4.41 -7.80 4.05
CA MET A 36 5.63 -8.58 4.00
C MET A 36 6.83 -7.64 4.08
N ARG A 37 7.83 -7.98 4.90
CA ARG A 37 8.98 -7.10 5.19
C ARG A 37 10.31 -7.79 4.86
N GLY A 38 10.26 -8.80 4.00
CA GLY A 38 11.42 -9.57 3.54
C GLY A 38 11.34 -11.02 3.99
N THR A 39 12.46 -11.74 3.83
CA THR A 39 12.46 -13.19 4.00
C THR A 39 12.19 -13.67 5.41
N ARG A 40 12.39 -12.80 6.41
CA ARG A 40 12.39 -13.14 7.84
C ARG A 40 11.44 -12.26 8.66
N SER A 41 10.65 -11.39 8.04
CA SER A 41 9.79 -10.49 8.78
C SER A 41 8.49 -10.14 8.05
N ALA A 42 7.47 -9.88 8.86
CA ALA A 42 6.18 -9.36 8.45
C ALA A 42 5.71 -8.32 9.47
N SER A 43 4.70 -7.53 9.11
CA SER A 43 4.10 -6.57 10.02
C SER A 43 2.59 -6.56 9.86
N ILE A 44 1.89 -6.46 10.98
CA ILE A 44 0.44 -6.24 11.02
C ILE A 44 0.21 -4.78 11.35
N TYR A 45 -0.60 -4.10 10.54
CA TYR A 45 -0.90 -2.68 10.69
C TYR A 45 -2.36 -2.45 11.06
N TYR A 46 -2.61 -1.41 11.84
CA TYR A 46 -3.92 -0.92 12.25
C TYR A 46 -3.92 0.62 12.26
N ARG A 47 -4.88 1.22 11.54
CA ARG A 47 -5.07 2.67 11.37
C ARG A 47 -3.78 3.43 11.03
N GLY A 48 -2.99 2.87 10.11
CA GLY A 48 -1.75 3.48 9.61
C GLY A 48 -0.55 3.37 10.57
N GLY A 49 -0.67 2.64 11.68
CA GLY A 49 0.46 2.29 12.54
C GLY A 49 0.71 0.79 12.57
N ARG A 50 1.97 0.41 12.82
CA ARG A 50 2.33 -0.99 13.02
C ARG A 50 1.80 -1.45 14.37
N LEU A 51 0.84 -2.38 14.35
CA LEU A 51 0.31 -3.07 15.53
C LEU A 51 1.36 -4.07 16.04
N LEU A 52 1.87 -4.93 15.15
CA LEU A 52 2.89 -5.92 15.47
C LEU A 52 3.95 -5.99 14.37
N CYS A 53 5.21 -6.06 14.77
CA CYS A 53 6.27 -6.61 13.92
C CYS A 53 6.47 -8.08 14.28
N ILE A 54 6.65 -8.95 13.30
CA ILE A 54 6.98 -10.36 13.47
C ILE A 54 8.33 -10.57 12.81
N GLU A 55 9.33 -11.02 13.55
CA GLU A 55 10.70 -11.21 13.04
C GLU A 55 11.25 -12.58 13.46
N TRP A 56 11.90 -13.28 12.53
CA TRP A 56 12.69 -14.47 12.84
C TRP A 56 14.08 -14.05 13.30
N ASP A 57 14.41 -14.29 14.57
CA ASP A 57 15.72 -13.93 15.15
C ASP A 57 16.84 -14.93 14.79
N GLY A 58 16.48 -16.10 14.26
CA GLY A 58 17.38 -17.19 13.91
C GLY A 58 17.04 -18.49 14.62
N THR A 59 16.24 -18.40 15.69
CA THR A 59 15.81 -19.53 16.54
C THR A 59 14.29 -19.58 16.66
N GLN A 60 13.63 -18.43 16.77
CA GLN A 60 12.19 -18.32 16.94
C GLN A 60 11.64 -17.03 16.34
N TYR A 61 10.31 -16.94 16.26
CA TYR A 61 9.64 -15.69 15.97
C TYR A 61 9.54 -14.82 17.22
N VAL A 62 10.01 -13.59 17.10
CA VAL A 62 9.87 -12.53 18.09
C VAL A 62 8.84 -11.53 17.59
N LEU A 63 7.85 -11.24 18.42
CA LEU A 63 6.88 -10.19 18.16
C LEU A 63 7.35 -8.89 18.82
N HIS A 64 7.05 -7.77 18.17
CA HIS A 64 7.30 -6.43 18.72
C HIS A 64 6.03 -5.59 18.68
N PHE A 65 5.63 -5.10 19.84
CA PHE A 65 4.55 -4.13 20.02
C PHE A 65 5.15 -2.79 20.48
N ASP A 66 4.73 -1.68 19.86
CA ASP A 66 5.22 -0.35 20.25
C ASP A 66 4.51 0.14 21.52
N THR A 67 5.22 0.09 22.65
CA THR A 67 4.69 0.48 23.96
C THR A 67 4.43 1.97 24.10
N ASN A 68 4.85 2.82 23.14
CA ASN A 68 4.43 4.23 23.11
C ASN A 68 2.90 4.36 23.03
N TYR A 69 2.21 3.41 22.39
CA TYR A 69 0.74 3.38 22.37
C TYR A 69 0.10 3.22 23.75
N CYS A 70 0.85 2.77 24.76
CA CYS A 70 0.41 2.59 26.14
C CYS A 70 0.46 3.87 27.00
N SER A 71 0.58 5.05 26.39
CA SER A 71 0.67 6.34 27.11
C SER A 71 -0.50 6.65 28.05
N ASN A 72 -1.58 5.85 28.01
CA ASN A 72 -2.78 5.98 28.84
C ASN A 72 -2.85 4.90 29.94
N GLY A 73 -1.71 4.39 30.41
CA GLY A 73 -1.61 3.54 31.60
C GLY A 73 -1.82 2.05 31.35
N GLN A 74 -1.87 1.60 30.09
CA GLN A 74 -1.81 0.17 29.77
C GLN A 74 -0.41 -0.38 30.07
N ASN A 75 -0.32 -1.65 30.45
CA ASN A 75 0.96 -2.33 30.67
C ASN A 75 1.02 -3.57 29.77
N PHE A 76 1.48 -3.37 28.54
CA PHE A 76 1.70 -4.45 27.58
C PHE A 76 3.19 -4.72 27.43
N SER A 77 3.54 -5.99 27.20
CA SER A 77 4.90 -6.38 26.86
C SER A 77 5.29 -5.79 25.50
N GLU A 78 6.52 -5.32 25.38
CA GLU A 78 7.12 -4.98 24.09
C GLU A 78 7.28 -6.23 23.21
N HIS A 79 7.48 -7.40 23.84
CA HIS A 79 7.62 -8.69 23.17
C HIS A 79 6.53 -9.66 23.65
N PRO A 80 5.29 -9.51 23.18
CA PRO A 80 4.23 -10.46 23.53
C PRO A 80 4.48 -11.82 22.89
N SER A 81 4.01 -12.90 23.53
CA SER A 81 3.94 -14.19 22.86
C SER A 81 2.92 -14.15 21.72
N ILE A 82 3.00 -15.08 20.76
CA ILE A 82 2.00 -15.21 19.68
C ILE A 82 0.59 -15.38 20.25
N ALA A 83 0.44 -16.24 21.27
CA ALA A 83 -0.84 -16.49 21.93
C ALA A 83 -1.40 -15.22 22.58
N GLU A 84 -0.56 -14.50 23.34
CA GLU A 84 -0.95 -13.22 23.94
C GLU A 84 -1.35 -12.20 22.88
N ALA A 85 -0.60 -12.12 21.77
CA ALA A 85 -0.86 -11.15 20.72
C ALA A 85 -2.21 -11.38 20.03
N ILE A 86 -2.61 -12.64 19.84
CA ILE A 86 -3.91 -13.01 19.30
C ILE A 86 -5.01 -12.67 20.32
N GLU A 87 -4.86 -13.10 21.57
CA GLU A 87 -5.85 -12.91 22.63
C GLU A 87 -6.09 -11.42 22.93
N LYS A 88 -5.01 -10.62 22.98
CA LYS A 88 -5.05 -9.21 23.37
C LYS A 88 -5.13 -8.22 22.21
N ALA A 89 -5.26 -8.68 20.96
CA ALA A 89 -5.38 -7.81 19.80
C ALA A 89 -6.42 -6.68 19.96
N PRO A 90 -7.64 -6.91 20.51
CA PRO A 90 -8.60 -5.83 20.76
C PRO A 90 -8.07 -4.74 21.71
N TYR A 91 -7.28 -5.11 22.72
CA TYR A 91 -6.74 -4.17 23.69
C TYR A 91 -5.55 -3.38 23.13
N TYR A 92 -4.71 -4.01 22.29
CA TYR A 92 -3.67 -3.31 21.54
C TYR A 92 -4.27 -2.28 20.59
N LYS A 93 -5.33 -2.65 19.86
CA LYS A 93 -6.07 -1.70 19.00
C LYS A 93 -6.65 -0.55 19.81
N GLN A 94 -7.24 -0.80 20.97
CA GLN A 94 -7.75 0.26 21.84
C GLN A 94 -6.64 1.21 22.33
N ALA A 95 -5.45 0.70 22.65
CA ALA A 95 -4.32 1.54 23.02
C ALA A 95 -3.89 2.43 21.83
N MET A 96 -3.80 1.85 20.64
CA MET A 96 -3.52 2.60 19.40
C MET A 96 -4.59 3.65 19.09
N ASP A 97 -5.88 3.34 19.29
CA ASP A 97 -6.97 4.30 19.07
C ASP A 97 -6.85 5.52 19.99
N ARG A 98 -6.53 5.31 21.27
CA ARG A 98 -6.29 6.41 22.22
C ARG A 98 -5.05 7.21 21.85
N TRP A 99 -3.99 6.56 21.37
CA TRP A 99 -2.79 7.23 20.90
C TRP A 99 -3.06 8.08 19.65
N PHE A 100 -3.72 7.53 18.64
CA PHE A 100 -4.01 8.23 17.37
C PHE A 100 -5.06 9.33 17.50
N ALA A 101 -5.89 9.31 18.54
CA ALA A 101 -6.73 10.46 18.87
C ALA A 101 -5.89 11.72 19.17
N GLN A 102 -4.65 11.56 19.64
CA GLN A 102 -3.72 12.65 19.94
C GLN A 102 -2.63 12.81 18.87
N HIS A 103 -2.27 11.72 18.18
CA HIS A 103 -1.20 11.66 17.18
C HIS A 103 -1.73 11.09 15.86
N PRO A 104 -2.62 11.80 15.15
CA PRO A 104 -3.31 11.24 13.99
C PRO A 104 -2.33 10.90 12.86
N LYS A 105 -2.61 9.78 12.17
CA LYS A 105 -1.85 9.30 11.01
C LYS A 105 -2.74 9.17 9.76
N TYR A 106 -3.49 10.23 9.45
CA TYR A 106 -4.54 10.20 8.42
C TYR A 106 -4.06 9.68 7.06
N GLU A 107 -2.90 10.13 6.58
CA GLU A 107 -2.35 9.69 5.29
C GLU A 107 -2.16 8.16 5.24
N ARG A 108 -1.57 7.58 6.30
CA ARG A 108 -1.36 6.13 6.41
C ARG A 108 -2.64 5.35 6.67
N GLU A 109 -3.59 5.92 7.41
CA GLU A 109 -4.91 5.32 7.57
C GLU A 109 -5.63 5.23 6.22
N VAL A 110 -5.52 6.26 5.36
CA VAL A 110 -6.06 6.22 4.00
C VAL A 110 -5.35 5.19 3.12
N GLN A 111 -4.03 4.99 3.25
CA GLN A 111 -3.32 3.91 2.54
C GLN A 111 -3.98 2.54 2.79
N GLN A 112 -4.33 2.23 4.05
CA GLN A 112 -5.01 0.97 4.39
C GLN A 112 -6.44 0.88 3.83
N ILE A 113 -7.15 2.01 3.79
CA ILE A 113 -8.49 2.07 3.18
C ILE A 113 -8.39 1.77 1.68
N VAL A 114 -7.41 2.35 1.00
CA VAL A 114 -7.14 2.08 -0.43
C VAL A 114 -6.78 0.61 -0.64
N GLU A 115 -5.91 0.01 0.19
CA GLU A 115 -5.63 -1.44 0.15
C GLU A 115 -6.91 -2.26 0.25
N ARG A 116 -7.73 -1.97 1.25
CA ARG A 116 -8.95 -2.73 1.52
C ARG A 116 -9.95 -2.65 0.37
N ASP A 117 -10.18 -1.45 -0.17
CA ASP A 117 -11.11 -1.24 -1.28
C ASP A 117 -10.68 -1.99 -2.55
N ASN A 118 -9.38 -2.15 -2.76
CA ASN A 118 -8.81 -2.79 -3.95
C ASN A 118 -8.50 -4.28 -3.78
N ASN A 119 -8.48 -4.81 -2.54
CA ASN A 119 -8.08 -6.19 -2.30
C ASN A 119 -9.14 -7.06 -1.60
N ARG A 120 -10.01 -6.51 -0.75
CA ARG A 120 -10.73 -7.30 0.28
C ARG A 120 -12.24 -7.41 0.09
N HIS A 121 -12.85 -6.60 -0.76
CA HIS A 121 -14.32 -6.51 -0.93
C HIS A 121 -14.88 -7.44 -2.00
N GLY A 122 -14.28 -8.61 -2.18
CA GLY A 122 -14.80 -9.63 -3.07
C GLY A 122 -14.88 -9.16 -4.52
N LYS A 123 -16.01 -9.43 -5.18
CA LYS A 123 -16.30 -8.99 -6.55
C LYS A 123 -16.09 -7.49 -6.80
N ILE A 124 -16.25 -6.64 -5.78
CA ILE A 124 -16.03 -5.18 -5.91
C ILE A 124 -14.53 -4.92 -6.11
N SER A 125 -13.69 -5.48 -5.24
CA SER A 125 -12.23 -5.38 -5.38
C SER A 125 -11.73 -6.10 -6.63
N HIS A 126 -12.34 -7.22 -7.04
CA HIS A 126 -11.96 -7.88 -8.30
C HIS A 126 -12.25 -7.02 -9.55
N ALA A 127 -13.21 -6.10 -9.47
CA ALA A 127 -13.54 -5.20 -10.56
C ALA A 127 -12.54 -4.04 -10.71
N THR A 128 -11.69 -3.77 -9.72
CA THR A 128 -10.65 -2.74 -9.84
C THR A 128 -9.53 -3.20 -10.77
N ASP A 129 -8.79 -2.23 -11.30
CA ASP A 129 -7.66 -2.47 -12.22
C ASP A 129 -6.33 -2.65 -11.49
N TYR A 130 -6.32 -2.43 -10.17
CA TYR A 130 -5.12 -2.44 -9.34
C TYR A 130 -5.35 -3.29 -8.09
N TYR A 131 -4.33 -4.08 -7.73
CA TYR A 131 -4.23 -4.71 -6.41
C TYR A 131 -3.08 -4.10 -5.63
N ILE A 132 -3.31 -3.70 -4.39
CA ILE A 132 -2.25 -3.14 -3.54
C ILE A 132 -1.40 -4.30 -2.99
N VAL A 133 -0.09 -4.23 -3.15
CA VAL A 133 0.84 -5.32 -2.79
C VAL A 133 1.92 -4.91 -1.80
N ASP A 134 2.10 -3.63 -1.53
CA ASP A 134 2.90 -3.14 -0.41
C ASP A 134 2.43 -1.75 0.00
N THR A 135 2.61 -1.45 1.29
CA THR A 135 2.54 -0.11 1.87
C THR A 135 3.85 0.20 2.59
N GLU A 136 4.25 1.47 2.60
CA GLU A 136 5.52 1.96 3.13
C GLU A 136 6.75 1.32 2.44
N PHE A 137 6.80 1.32 1.11
CA PHE A 137 7.91 0.78 0.34
C PHE A 137 9.24 1.46 0.65
N VAL A 138 10.29 0.65 0.81
CA VAL A 138 11.67 1.13 0.96
C VAL A 138 12.61 0.32 0.09
N TYR A 139 13.41 1.00 -0.73
CA TYR A 139 14.52 0.42 -1.47
C TYR A 139 15.70 1.38 -1.45
N LYS A 140 16.76 1.01 -0.72
CA LYS A 140 17.90 1.89 -0.45
C LYS A 140 17.40 3.23 0.14
N ASP A 141 17.61 4.33 -0.57
CA ASP A 141 17.20 5.69 -0.25
C ASP A 141 15.81 6.06 -0.80
N ALA A 142 15.25 5.28 -1.72
CA ALA A 142 13.92 5.52 -2.28
C ALA A 142 12.81 5.01 -1.34
N ARG A 143 11.74 5.81 -1.23
CA ARG A 143 10.53 5.49 -0.46
C ARG A 143 9.30 5.87 -1.26
N PHE A 144 8.31 5.00 -1.24
CA PHE A 144 7.00 5.24 -1.86
C PHE A 144 5.91 4.76 -0.89
N ASP A 145 4.77 5.45 -0.88
CA ASP A 145 3.70 5.12 0.07
C ASP A 145 3.08 3.76 -0.20
N MET A 146 2.82 3.43 -1.47
CA MET A 146 2.21 2.16 -1.84
C MET A 146 2.75 1.63 -3.17
N ILE A 147 2.66 0.31 -3.35
CA ILE A 147 2.90 -0.35 -4.63
C ILE A 147 1.66 -1.17 -4.99
N ALA A 148 1.26 -1.07 -6.25
CA ALA A 148 0.17 -1.83 -6.80
C ALA A 148 0.63 -2.70 -7.98
N VAL A 149 -0.03 -3.85 -8.14
CA VAL A 149 -0.05 -4.60 -9.39
C VAL A 149 -1.18 -4.03 -10.24
N HIS A 150 -0.83 -3.32 -11.30
CA HIS A 150 -1.76 -2.91 -12.35
C HIS A 150 -2.03 -4.10 -13.25
N TRP A 151 -3.27 -4.56 -13.23
CA TRP A 151 -3.74 -5.63 -14.08
C TRP A 151 -5.22 -5.37 -14.40
N PRO A 152 -5.52 -4.73 -15.53
CA PRO A 152 -6.88 -4.29 -15.83
C PRO A 152 -7.93 -5.40 -15.72
N SER A 153 -9.11 -5.06 -15.20
CA SER A 153 -10.26 -5.96 -15.05
C SER A 153 -11.00 -6.21 -16.37
N ILE A 154 -10.22 -6.40 -17.43
CA ILE A 154 -10.67 -6.76 -18.77
C ILE A 154 -10.44 -8.26 -18.92
N GLY A 155 -11.50 -9.03 -19.21
CA GLY A 155 -11.44 -10.49 -19.21
C GLY A 155 -10.35 -11.11 -20.11
N ALA A 156 -10.01 -10.47 -21.23
CA ALA A 156 -8.88 -10.90 -22.07
C ALA A 156 -7.51 -10.61 -21.43
N VAL A 157 -7.37 -9.48 -20.75
CA VAL A 157 -6.13 -9.07 -20.06
C VAL A 157 -5.90 -9.92 -18.81
N ARG A 158 -6.95 -10.22 -18.03
CA ARG A 158 -6.89 -11.11 -16.85
C ARG A 158 -6.51 -12.55 -17.17
N LYS A 159 -6.65 -12.99 -18.42
CA LYS A 159 -6.17 -14.31 -18.87
C LYS A 159 -4.66 -14.34 -19.18
N ASN A 160 -4.04 -13.18 -19.41
CA ASN A 160 -2.63 -13.07 -19.68
C ASN A 160 -1.86 -12.85 -18.36
N LEU A 161 -1.26 -13.91 -17.85
CA LEU A 161 -0.49 -13.92 -16.59
C LEU A 161 0.85 -13.14 -16.70
N HIS A 162 1.20 -12.66 -17.89
CA HIS A 162 2.39 -11.86 -18.15
C HIS A 162 2.05 -10.40 -18.49
N ALA A 163 0.77 -10.02 -18.49
CA ALA A 163 0.31 -8.65 -18.65
C ALA A 163 0.55 -7.70 -17.45
N PRO A 164 0.55 -8.15 -16.18
CA PRO A 164 0.62 -7.25 -15.04
C PRO A 164 1.85 -6.34 -15.04
N LYS A 165 1.69 -5.11 -14.53
CA LYS A 165 2.76 -4.12 -14.34
C LYS A 165 2.77 -3.63 -12.91
N LEU A 166 3.88 -3.05 -12.45
CA LEU A 166 3.87 -2.29 -11.19
C LEU A 166 3.39 -0.86 -11.43
N ALA A 167 2.70 -0.32 -10.44
CA ALA A 167 2.49 1.10 -10.25
C ALA A 167 2.95 1.49 -8.85
N PHE A 168 3.75 2.55 -8.76
CA PHE A 168 4.15 3.16 -7.50
C PHE A 168 3.20 4.30 -7.19
N ILE A 169 2.76 4.40 -5.95
CA ILE A 169 1.73 5.33 -5.53
C ILE A 169 2.29 6.23 -4.43
N GLU A 170 2.10 7.52 -4.62
CA GLU A 170 2.36 8.57 -3.64
C GLU A 170 1.03 9.15 -3.18
N LEU A 171 0.71 8.97 -1.90
CA LEU A 171 -0.55 9.41 -1.33
C LEU A 171 -0.33 10.78 -0.68
N LYS A 172 -1.20 11.74 -1.00
CA LYS A 172 -1.19 13.05 -0.33
C LYS A 172 -2.52 13.30 0.33
N TYR A 173 -2.48 13.48 1.66
CA TYR A 173 -3.68 13.79 2.44
C TYR A 173 -3.80 15.30 2.70
N GLY A 174 -4.74 15.94 2.01
CA GLY A 174 -5.01 17.36 2.12
C GLY A 174 -3.87 18.25 1.58
N ASP A 175 -4.10 19.56 1.55
CA ASP A 175 -3.24 20.48 0.79
C ASP A 175 -1.87 20.76 1.41
N GLY A 176 -1.70 20.45 2.70
CA GLY A 176 -0.42 20.65 3.40
C GLY A 176 0.69 19.73 2.90
N ALA A 177 0.34 18.59 2.29
CA ALA A 177 1.28 17.57 1.82
C ALA A 177 1.81 17.83 0.39
N LEU A 178 1.32 18.85 -0.31
CA LEU A 178 1.61 19.04 -1.74
C LEU A 178 3.02 19.59 -2.04
N SER A 179 3.64 20.27 -1.08
CA SER A 179 4.89 21.01 -1.27
C SER A 179 5.95 20.68 -0.20
N GLY A 180 7.11 21.31 -0.29
CA GLY A 180 8.23 21.05 0.62
C GLY A 180 9.04 19.81 0.25
N THR A 181 9.76 19.25 1.22
CA THR A 181 10.70 18.15 1.01
C THR A 181 10.04 16.82 0.61
N ALA A 182 8.75 16.66 0.87
CA ALA A 182 7.93 15.50 0.48
C ALA A 182 6.75 15.89 -0.44
N GLY A 183 6.91 16.95 -1.24
CA GLY A 183 5.91 17.40 -2.21
C GLY A 183 6.01 16.68 -3.55
N LEU A 184 5.00 16.87 -4.41
CA LEU A 184 4.86 16.18 -5.72
C LEU A 184 6.12 16.27 -6.59
N MET A 185 6.73 17.45 -6.67
CA MET A 185 7.93 17.67 -7.49
C MET A 185 9.15 16.89 -7.02
N ASN A 186 9.27 16.65 -5.72
CA ASN A 186 10.37 15.85 -5.20
C ASN A 186 10.13 14.37 -5.48
N HIS A 187 8.93 13.86 -5.23
CA HIS A 187 8.60 12.47 -5.55
C HIS A 187 8.75 12.13 -7.04
N LEU A 188 8.49 13.08 -7.95
CA LEU A 188 8.78 12.91 -9.38
C LEU A 188 10.29 12.70 -9.65
N ARG A 189 11.15 13.50 -9.01
CA ARG A 189 12.61 13.37 -9.14
C ARG A 189 13.12 12.11 -8.45
N ASP A 190 12.59 11.78 -7.28
CA ASP A 190 12.97 10.61 -6.51
C ASP A 190 12.58 9.33 -7.27
N PHE A 191 11.41 9.31 -7.92
CA PHE A 191 11.00 8.21 -8.78
C PHE A 191 11.85 8.09 -10.04
N GLU A 192 12.21 9.21 -10.67
CA GLU A 192 13.13 9.22 -11.81
C GLU A 192 14.50 8.64 -11.41
N HIS A 193 15.06 9.11 -10.29
CA HIS A 193 16.31 8.59 -9.74
C HIS A 193 16.23 7.10 -9.41
N PHE A 194 15.16 6.69 -8.71
CA PHE A 194 14.90 5.30 -8.37
C PHE A 194 14.87 4.41 -9.61
N ARG A 195 14.19 4.81 -10.70
CA ARG A 195 14.16 4.03 -11.94
C ARG A 195 15.52 3.86 -12.60
N GLN A 196 16.43 4.81 -12.41
CA GLN A 196 17.78 4.78 -12.97
C GLN A 196 18.74 3.91 -12.13
N THR A 197 18.51 3.80 -10.82
CA THR A 197 19.44 3.15 -9.88
C THR A 197 18.96 1.82 -9.31
N ALA A 198 17.67 1.53 -9.42
CA ALA A 198 17.07 0.29 -8.94
C ALA A 198 17.16 -0.84 -9.96
N ASP A 199 17.33 -2.05 -9.45
CA ASP A 199 17.12 -3.26 -10.24
C ASP A 199 15.62 -3.53 -10.38
N LEU A 200 14.99 -2.90 -11.38
CA LEU A 200 13.56 -3.03 -11.62
C LEU A 200 13.15 -4.47 -11.97
N PHE A 201 14.04 -5.26 -12.56
CA PHE A 201 13.75 -6.68 -12.85
C PHE A 201 13.65 -7.48 -11.56
N ALA A 202 14.64 -7.33 -10.67
CA ALA A 202 14.60 -8.00 -9.36
C ALA A 202 13.40 -7.56 -8.52
N ILE A 203 13.05 -6.26 -8.55
CA ILE A 203 11.86 -5.73 -7.86
C ILE A 203 10.58 -6.34 -8.44
N CYS A 204 10.44 -6.42 -9.76
CA CYS A 204 9.25 -7.03 -10.37
C CYS A 204 9.13 -8.53 -10.05
N ASP A 205 10.24 -9.29 -10.03
CA ASP A 205 10.23 -10.70 -9.63
C ASP A 205 9.85 -10.88 -8.15
N ASP A 206 10.39 -10.03 -7.28
CA ASP A 206 10.03 -9.97 -5.86
C ASP A 206 8.54 -9.69 -5.68
N TYR A 207 8.00 -8.69 -6.38
CA TYR A 207 6.58 -8.35 -6.28
C TYR A 207 5.65 -9.37 -6.92
N ALA A 208 6.10 -10.11 -7.93
CA ALA A 208 5.35 -11.27 -8.42
C ALA A 208 5.26 -12.35 -7.33
N LYS A 209 6.31 -12.55 -6.53
CA LYS A 209 6.29 -13.43 -5.35
C LYS A 209 5.38 -12.89 -4.25
N VAL A 210 5.50 -11.61 -3.88
CA VAL A 210 4.63 -10.96 -2.88
C VAL A 210 3.16 -11.11 -3.26
N PHE A 211 2.80 -10.79 -4.50
CA PHE A 211 1.41 -10.87 -4.97
C PHE A 211 0.88 -12.31 -4.89
N ARG A 212 1.64 -13.30 -5.36
CA ARG A 212 1.28 -14.73 -5.21
C ARG A 212 1.12 -15.14 -3.75
N GLN A 213 2.03 -14.71 -2.88
CA GLN A 213 1.96 -15.03 -1.46
C GLN A 213 0.72 -14.39 -0.82
N LYS A 214 0.40 -13.12 -1.13
CA LYS A 214 -0.83 -12.46 -0.64
C LYS A 214 -2.09 -13.19 -1.11
N CYS A 215 -2.14 -13.59 -2.37
CA CYS A 215 -3.23 -14.41 -2.91
C CYS A 215 -3.36 -15.75 -2.15
N ALA A 216 -2.25 -16.48 -2.00
CA ALA A 216 -2.23 -17.80 -1.37
C ALA A 216 -2.55 -17.77 0.14
N LEU A 217 -2.24 -16.67 0.83
CA LEU A 217 -2.61 -16.43 2.23
C LEU A 217 -4.06 -15.95 2.39
N GLY A 218 -4.79 -15.73 1.29
CA GLY A 218 -6.16 -15.21 1.33
C GLY A 218 -6.25 -13.71 1.63
N LEU A 219 -5.13 -12.99 1.54
CA LEU A 219 -5.11 -11.54 1.71
C LEU A 219 -5.73 -10.80 0.51
N ILE A 220 -5.75 -11.47 -0.66
CA ILE A 220 -6.50 -11.04 -1.85
C ILE A 220 -7.44 -12.20 -2.21
N PRO A 221 -8.58 -12.36 -1.50
CA PRO A 221 -9.40 -13.57 -1.53
C PRO A 221 -9.91 -13.93 -2.92
N ASP A 222 -10.24 -12.96 -3.76
CA ASP A 222 -10.75 -13.19 -5.12
C ASP A 222 -9.71 -13.78 -6.07
N MET A 223 -8.42 -13.68 -5.70
CA MET A 223 -7.30 -14.21 -6.45
C MET A 223 -6.66 -15.43 -5.77
N LYS A 224 -7.32 -16.03 -4.76
CA LYS A 224 -6.76 -17.19 -4.02
C LYS A 224 -6.32 -18.37 -4.90
N ASN A 225 -7.01 -18.57 -6.03
CA ASN A 225 -6.72 -19.64 -6.99
C ASN A 225 -5.87 -19.18 -8.19
N LEU A 226 -5.19 -18.03 -8.07
CA LEU A 226 -4.33 -17.51 -9.12
C LEU A 226 -3.23 -18.52 -9.48
N PRO A 227 -2.98 -18.77 -10.78
CA PRO A 227 -1.86 -19.60 -11.21
C PRO A 227 -0.50 -19.09 -10.73
N HIS A 228 0.43 -20.01 -10.52
CA HIS A 228 1.72 -19.71 -9.89
C HIS A 228 2.74 -19.05 -10.85
N ASP A 229 2.43 -18.97 -12.13
CA ASP A 229 3.29 -18.51 -13.23
C ASP A 229 3.11 -17.02 -13.59
N ILE A 230 2.37 -16.26 -12.78
CA ILE A 230 2.27 -14.81 -12.97
C ILE A 230 3.64 -14.14 -12.91
N THR A 231 3.87 -13.24 -13.87
CA THR A 231 5.06 -12.39 -13.92
C THR A 231 4.64 -10.94 -14.01
N ILE A 232 5.47 -10.04 -13.48
CA ILE A 232 5.23 -8.59 -13.58
C ILE A 232 6.24 -7.98 -14.55
N GLN A 233 5.74 -7.19 -15.49
CA GLN A 233 6.57 -6.50 -16.47
C GLN A 233 7.31 -5.33 -15.82
N SER A 234 8.59 -5.17 -16.19
CA SER A 234 9.43 -4.05 -15.73
C SER A 234 9.33 -2.80 -16.61
N LYS A 235 8.53 -2.84 -17.68
CA LYS A 235 8.29 -1.72 -18.59
C LYS A 235 7.03 -0.94 -18.20
N ASP A 236 7.01 0.34 -18.57
CA ASP A 236 5.88 1.26 -18.35
C ASP A 236 5.36 1.34 -16.91
N ILE A 237 6.23 1.08 -15.93
CA ILE A 237 5.90 1.26 -14.51
C ILE A 237 5.53 2.73 -14.28
N ALA A 238 4.32 2.96 -13.77
CA ALA A 238 3.77 4.29 -13.54
C ALA A 238 4.10 4.83 -12.13
N LEU A 239 4.18 6.15 -12.01
CA LEU A 239 4.02 6.87 -10.75
C LEU A 239 2.61 7.46 -10.70
N ILE A 240 1.87 7.13 -9.64
CA ILE A 240 0.50 7.59 -9.43
C ILE A 240 0.48 8.51 -8.19
N PHE A 241 -0.02 9.73 -8.35
CA PHE A 241 -0.39 10.58 -7.24
C PHE A 241 -1.84 10.30 -6.84
N LEU A 242 -2.06 9.78 -5.63
CA LEU A 242 -3.38 9.60 -5.05
C LEU A 242 -3.65 10.77 -4.11
N LEU A 243 -4.54 11.65 -4.53
CA LEU A 243 -4.84 12.91 -3.86
C LEU A 243 -6.12 12.75 -3.02
N ALA A 244 -5.99 12.63 -1.70
CA ALA A 244 -7.10 12.43 -0.78
C ALA A 244 -7.48 13.73 -0.05
N ASN A 245 -8.78 14.06 -0.01
CA ASN A 245 -9.33 15.20 0.74
C ASN A 245 -8.69 16.57 0.43
N HIS A 246 -8.35 16.82 -0.84
CA HIS A 246 -7.90 18.13 -1.29
C HIS A 246 -9.04 19.14 -1.40
N ASP A 247 -8.76 20.40 -1.04
CA ASP A 247 -9.70 21.51 -1.23
C ASP A 247 -9.59 22.03 -2.67
N PRO A 248 -10.60 21.79 -3.54
CA PRO A 248 -10.54 22.21 -4.94
C PRO A 248 -10.50 23.75 -5.11
N GLY A 249 -10.86 24.51 -4.07
CA GLY A 249 -10.79 25.96 -4.09
C GLY A 249 -9.38 26.53 -3.89
N LYS A 250 -8.39 25.71 -3.48
CA LYS A 250 -7.01 26.17 -3.26
C LYS A 250 -6.16 26.07 -4.53
N ASN A 251 -5.25 27.01 -4.68
CA ASN A 251 -4.39 27.15 -5.86
C ASN A 251 -3.11 26.31 -5.82
N GLY A 252 -2.74 25.70 -4.68
CA GLY A 252 -1.47 24.98 -4.52
C GLY A 252 -1.32 23.82 -5.52
N LEU A 253 -2.32 22.94 -5.57
CA LEU A 253 -2.33 21.81 -6.50
C LEU A 253 -2.35 22.29 -7.95
N HIS A 254 -3.21 23.28 -8.26
CA HIS A 254 -3.31 23.85 -9.60
C HIS A 254 -1.96 24.41 -10.07
N THR A 255 -1.30 25.21 -9.23
CA THR A 255 0.02 25.81 -9.54
C THR A 255 1.06 24.74 -9.87
N ILE A 256 1.14 23.67 -9.05
CA ILE A 256 2.11 22.61 -9.26
C ILE A 256 1.81 21.85 -10.55
N VAL A 257 0.58 21.37 -10.72
CA VAL A 257 0.20 20.50 -11.84
C VAL A 257 0.25 21.23 -13.18
N THR A 258 -0.17 22.50 -13.24
CA THR A 258 -0.06 23.31 -14.46
C THR A 258 1.38 23.64 -14.85
N GLY A 259 2.30 23.60 -13.89
CA GLY A 259 3.73 23.73 -14.16
C GLY A 259 4.39 22.46 -14.71
N LEU A 260 3.72 21.31 -14.63
CA LEU A 260 4.26 20.05 -15.14
C LEU A 260 4.26 20.03 -16.68
N GLN A 261 5.34 19.51 -17.25
CA GLN A 261 5.45 19.23 -18.68
C GLN A 261 5.55 17.71 -18.86
N PRO A 262 4.53 17.03 -19.42
CA PRO A 262 4.53 15.57 -19.54
C PRO A 262 5.77 15.01 -20.25
N THR A 263 6.28 15.73 -21.25
CA THR A 263 7.47 15.36 -22.03
C THR A 263 8.76 15.28 -21.20
N ASN A 264 8.78 15.85 -20.00
CA ASN A 264 9.94 15.79 -19.12
C ASN A 264 10.09 14.45 -18.40
N TYR A 265 9.07 13.58 -18.45
CA TYR A 265 9.08 12.32 -17.71
C TYR A 265 9.14 11.12 -18.67
N PRO A 266 10.19 10.29 -18.62
CA PRO A 266 10.31 9.10 -19.46
C PRO A 266 9.45 7.92 -18.96
N PHE A 267 8.47 8.20 -18.10
CA PHE A 267 7.58 7.21 -17.48
C PHE A 267 6.17 7.79 -17.32
N PRO A 268 5.14 6.95 -17.22
CA PRO A 268 3.78 7.42 -17.00
C PRO A 268 3.64 8.09 -15.63
N VAL A 269 3.18 9.35 -15.64
CA VAL A 269 2.73 10.07 -14.44
C VAL A 269 1.22 10.15 -14.48
N LYS A 270 0.57 9.69 -13.41
CA LYS A 270 -0.89 9.62 -13.29
C LYS A 270 -1.37 10.30 -12.04
N PHE A 271 -2.59 10.82 -12.09
CA PHE A 271 -3.33 11.35 -10.95
C PHE A 271 -4.59 10.52 -10.78
N ALA A 272 -4.73 9.87 -9.62
CA ALA A 272 -5.93 9.11 -9.30
C ALA A 272 -7.02 10.06 -8.81
N ALA A 273 -8.21 9.95 -9.39
CA ALA A 273 -9.43 10.51 -8.82
C ALA A 273 -10.23 9.43 -8.09
N ALA A 274 -11.04 9.84 -7.13
CA ALA A 274 -11.98 8.94 -6.49
C ALA A 274 -13.00 8.41 -7.51
N SER A 275 -13.29 7.11 -7.45
CA SER A 275 -14.43 6.52 -8.16
C SER A 275 -15.70 6.84 -7.39
N MET A 276 -16.34 7.95 -7.76
CA MET A 276 -17.43 8.57 -6.98
C MET A 276 -16.95 8.90 -5.56
N MET A 277 -17.37 8.14 -4.55
CA MET A 277 -16.99 8.36 -3.14
C MET A 277 -16.11 7.22 -2.58
N GLY A 278 -15.63 6.30 -3.41
CA GLY A 278 -14.79 5.16 -3.00
C GLY A 278 -13.33 5.28 -3.44
N PHE A 279 -12.49 4.39 -2.90
CA PHE A 279 -11.04 4.33 -3.19
C PHE A 279 -10.65 3.18 -4.13
N GLY A 280 -11.62 2.52 -4.77
CA GLY A 280 -11.35 1.58 -5.86
C GLY A 280 -10.61 2.28 -7.00
N LEU A 281 -9.50 1.70 -7.43
CA LEU A 281 -8.64 2.25 -8.47
C LEU A 281 -9.02 1.64 -9.83
N TYR A 282 -9.47 2.51 -10.73
CA TYR A 282 -9.89 2.15 -12.09
C TYR A 282 -9.11 2.99 -13.10
N ASP A 283 -8.75 2.41 -14.24
CA ASP A 283 -8.03 3.08 -15.31
C ASP A 283 -8.79 4.33 -15.82
N GLU A 284 -10.13 4.29 -15.82
CA GLU A 284 -10.99 5.43 -16.18
C GLU A 284 -10.84 6.62 -15.22
N MET A 285 -10.35 6.40 -14.00
CA MET A 285 -10.11 7.43 -12.99
C MET A 285 -8.61 7.80 -12.87
N MET A 286 -7.77 7.35 -13.81
CA MET A 286 -6.33 7.59 -13.85
C MET A 286 -5.94 8.62 -14.92
N TYR A 287 -6.01 9.89 -14.53
CA TYR A 287 -5.69 11.01 -15.42
C TYR A 287 -4.18 11.06 -15.70
N SER A 288 -3.80 11.18 -16.97
CA SER A 288 -2.47 11.69 -17.34
C SER A 288 -2.29 13.14 -16.86
N VAL A 289 -1.06 13.64 -16.94
CA VAL A 289 -0.75 15.05 -16.62
C VAL A 289 -1.65 16.01 -17.42
N ASP A 290 -1.77 15.83 -18.73
CA ASP A 290 -2.58 16.72 -19.60
C ASP A 290 -4.08 16.65 -19.28
N GLU A 291 -4.60 15.44 -19.05
CA GLU A 291 -6.00 15.24 -18.68
C GLU A 291 -6.30 15.86 -17.31
N PHE A 292 -5.36 15.74 -16.35
CA PHE A 292 -5.53 16.31 -15.03
C PHE A 292 -5.40 17.85 -15.03
N GLN A 293 -4.49 18.41 -15.84
CA GLN A 293 -4.44 19.85 -16.09
C GLN A 293 -5.76 20.37 -16.66
N THR A 294 -6.32 19.65 -17.64
CA THR A 294 -7.63 19.97 -18.24
C THR A 294 -8.73 19.90 -17.19
N TYR A 295 -8.74 18.86 -16.35
CA TYR A 295 -9.70 18.71 -15.25
C TYR A 295 -9.63 19.89 -14.27
N LEU A 296 -8.43 20.24 -13.80
CA LEU A 296 -8.23 21.34 -12.87
C LEU A 296 -8.62 22.70 -13.47
N SER A 297 -8.45 22.90 -14.78
CA SER A 297 -8.84 24.15 -15.46
C SER A 297 -10.34 24.44 -15.40
N ARG A 298 -11.17 23.40 -15.21
CA ARG A 298 -12.63 23.50 -15.11
C ARG A 298 -13.10 23.84 -13.69
N ILE A 299 -12.23 23.72 -12.69
CA ILE A 299 -12.55 24.00 -11.30
C ILE A 299 -12.39 25.50 -11.06
N SER A 300 -13.48 26.15 -10.64
CA SER A 300 -13.43 27.57 -10.26
C SER A 300 -12.61 27.75 -8.98
N LEU A 301 -11.43 28.34 -9.11
CA LEU A 301 -10.61 28.71 -7.97
C LEU A 301 -11.33 29.81 -7.17
N ARG A 302 -11.42 29.64 -5.86
CA ARG A 302 -11.92 30.72 -4.99
C ARG A 302 -10.82 31.78 -4.91
N ARG A 303 -11.06 32.97 -5.47
CA ARG A 303 -10.25 34.15 -5.18
C ARG A 303 -10.39 34.41 -3.67
N ARG A 304 -9.29 34.26 -2.94
CA ARG A 304 -9.18 34.80 -1.59
C ARG A 304 -8.92 36.30 -1.68
#